data_AF-A0A034UXR1-F1
#
_entry.id   AF-A0A034UXR1-F1
#
_cell.length_a   1.000
_cell.length_b   1.000
_cell.length_c   1.000
_cell.angle_alpha   90.00
_cell.angle_beta   90.00
_cell.angle_gamma   90.00
#
_symmetry.space_group_name_H-M   'P 1'
#
loop_
_entity.id
_entity.type
_entity.pdbx_description
1 polymer ?
#
loop_
_entity_poly.entity_id
_entity_poly.type
_entity_poly.pdbx_seq_one_letter_code
_entity_poly.pdbx_strand_id
1 'polypeptide(L)'
;FIQNHLDEMDPKKGVSWQTLVYMIGEVQYGGRVTDDFDKRLLTTFTAVWFCEGLLSNSFEFYKGYKVPNTKSLQGFVDYINSLPAYDTPEVFGLHSNADITYQINSAKGILDTILSVQPKEGGGGGGETRESIVYQLADDMLRKLPPQYNAYEVRENLLRMGILLPMN
;
A
#
# COMPACT_ATOMS: atom_id res chain seq x y z
N PHE A 1 -2.46 -29.74 2.04
CA PHE A 1 -3.79 -29.37 2.54
C PHE A 1 -4.83 -29.36 1.42
N ILE A 2 -4.74 -28.46 0.42
CA ILE A 2 -5.77 -28.32 -0.62
C ILE A 2 -6.06 -29.65 -1.34
N GLN A 3 -5.02 -30.36 -1.79
CA GLN A 3 -5.19 -31.67 -2.42
C GLN A 3 -5.94 -32.67 -1.52
N ASN A 4 -5.46 -32.90 -0.30
CA ASN A 4 -6.14 -33.77 0.67
C ASN A 4 -7.59 -33.33 0.94
N HIS A 5 -7.85 -32.03 1.05
CA HIS A 5 -9.19 -31.50 1.30
C HIS A 5 -10.14 -31.79 0.13
N LEU A 6 -9.65 -31.72 -1.11
CA LEU A 6 -10.42 -32.04 -2.31
C LEU A 6 -10.60 -33.55 -2.49
N ASP A 7 -9.59 -34.36 -2.12
CA ASP A 7 -9.63 -35.82 -2.24
C ASP A 7 -10.56 -36.46 -1.19
N GLU A 8 -10.65 -35.88 0.02
CA GLU A 8 -11.53 -36.35 1.10
C GLU A 8 -12.96 -35.76 1.04
N MET A 9 -13.23 -34.89 0.05
CA MET A 9 -14.49 -34.18 -0.09
C MET A 9 -15.63 -35.13 -0.53
N ASP A 10 -16.79 -35.04 0.13
CA ASP A 10 -18.01 -35.70 -0.35
C ASP A 10 -18.53 -34.96 -1.60
N PRO A 11 -18.61 -35.62 -2.77
CA PRO A 11 -19.12 -35.02 -4.00
C PRO A 11 -20.53 -34.42 -3.88
N LYS A 12 -21.34 -34.88 -2.91
CA LYS A 12 -22.69 -34.36 -2.65
C LYS A 12 -22.70 -33.05 -1.89
N LYS A 13 -21.65 -32.76 -1.11
CA LYS A 13 -21.52 -31.52 -0.32
C LYS A 13 -20.76 -30.42 -1.08
N GLY A 14 -19.92 -30.79 -2.04
CA GLY A 14 -19.09 -29.82 -2.76
C GLY A 14 -17.98 -29.22 -1.89
N VAL A 15 -17.28 -28.24 -2.44
CA VAL A 15 -16.08 -27.65 -1.83
C VAL A 15 -16.46 -26.77 -0.64
N SER A 16 -15.80 -26.98 0.52
CA SER A 16 -15.96 -26.10 1.68
C SER A 16 -15.12 -24.84 1.53
N TRP A 17 -15.65 -23.84 0.81
CA TRP A 17 -14.94 -22.59 0.54
C TRP A 17 -14.54 -21.84 1.81
N GLN A 18 -15.39 -21.84 2.85
CA GLN A 18 -15.06 -21.22 4.13
C GLN A 18 -13.82 -21.83 4.77
N THR A 19 -13.69 -23.17 4.71
CA THR A 19 -12.51 -23.87 5.21
C THR A 19 -11.27 -23.54 4.38
N LEU A 20 -11.38 -23.49 3.05
CA LEU A 20 -10.28 -23.11 2.17
C LEU A 20 -9.79 -21.68 2.44
N VAL A 21 -10.71 -20.72 2.50
CA VAL A 21 -10.42 -19.31 2.77
C VAL A 21 -9.74 -19.15 4.12
N TYR A 22 -10.25 -19.81 5.17
CA TYR A 22 -9.65 -19.78 6.50
C TYR A 22 -8.23 -20.38 6.51
N MET A 23 -8.06 -21.55 5.88
CA MET A 23 -6.76 -22.23 5.87
C MET A 23 -5.70 -21.47 5.07
N ILE A 24 -6.07 -20.82 3.96
CA ILE A 24 -5.14 -20.02 3.17
C ILE A 24 -4.89 -18.67 3.86
N GLY A 25 -5.95 -17.93 4.19
CA GLY A 25 -5.88 -16.57 4.73
C GLY A 25 -5.28 -16.51 6.13
N GLU A 26 -5.81 -17.28 7.07
CA GLU A 26 -5.42 -17.19 8.49
C GLU A 26 -4.24 -18.11 8.83
N VAL A 27 -4.27 -19.36 8.36
CA VAL A 27 -3.29 -20.38 8.79
C VAL A 27 -2.00 -20.34 7.96
N GLN A 28 -2.10 -20.44 6.63
CA GLN A 28 -0.93 -20.57 5.76
C GLN A 28 -0.14 -19.27 5.62
N TYR A 29 -0.86 -18.16 5.37
CA TYR A 29 -0.27 -16.85 5.12
C TYR A 29 -0.47 -15.86 6.27
N GLY A 30 -1.56 -15.95 7.03
CA GLY A 30 -1.90 -14.99 8.09
C GLY A 30 -0.85 -14.88 9.20
N GLY A 31 -0.17 -15.98 9.54
CA GLY A 31 0.95 -15.96 10.50
C GLY A 31 2.21 -15.24 10.02
N ARG A 32 2.31 -14.91 8.73
CA ARG A 32 3.42 -14.14 8.14
C ARG A 32 3.12 -12.64 8.04
N VAL A 33 1.86 -12.26 8.23
CA VAL A 33 1.40 -10.89 8.16
C VAL A 33 1.29 -10.35 9.59
N THR A 34 1.94 -9.23 9.86
CA THR A 34 1.95 -8.64 11.20
C THR A 34 0.92 -7.55 11.38
N ASP A 35 0.62 -6.80 10.31
CA ASP A 35 -0.35 -5.71 10.33
C ASP A 35 -1.79 -6.24 10.19
N ASP A 36 -2.71 -5.70 10.99
CA ASP A 36 -4.10 -6.17 11.02
C ASP A 36 -4.89 -5.75 9.77
N PHE A 37 -4.54 -4.62 9.14
CA PHE A 37 -5.15 -4.23 7.86
C PHE A 37 -4.66 -5.12 6.73
N ASP A 38 -3.37 -5.48 6.71
CA ASP A 38 -2.83 -6.43 5.73
C ASP A 38 -3.47 -7.81 5.87
N LYS A 39 -3.71 -8.28 7.12
CA LYS A 39 -4.45 -9.54 7.35
C LYS A 39 -5.88 -9.46 6.83
N ARG A 40 -6.58 -8.36 7.13
CA ARG A 40 -7.94 -8.15 6.64
C ARG A 40 -7.99 -8.12 5.11
N LEU A 41 -7.02 -7.46 4.48
CA LEU A 41 -6.90 -7.41 3.02
C LEU A 41 -6.67 -8.80 2.44
N LEU A 42 -5.74 -9.56 3.00
CA LEU A 42 -5.45 -10.94 2.61
C LEU A 42 -6.70 -11.83 2.69
N THR A 43 -7.42 -11.80 3.81
CA THR A 43 -8.66 -12.58 4.00
C THR A 43 -9.77 -12.13 3.05
N THR A 44 -9.80 -10.85 2.68
CA THR A 44 -10.73 -10.34 1.66
C THR A 44 -10.38 -10.87 0.27
N PHE A 45 -9.11 -10.84 -0.12
CA PHE A 45 -8.67 -11.40 -1.41
C PHE A 45 -8.97 -12.89 -1.53
N THR A 46 -8.65 -13.67 -0.49
CA THR A 46 -8.92 -15.10 -0.50
C THR A 46 -10.43 -15.38 -0.60
N ALA A 47 -11.28 -14.64 0.10
CA ALA A 47 -12.73 -14.80 0.02
C ALA A 47 -13.30 -14.47 -1.38
N VAL A 48 -12.79 -13.44 -2.05
CA VAL A 48 -13.25 -13.04 -3.39
C VAL A 48 -12.84 -14.07 -4.45
N TRP A 49 -11.61 -14.58 -4.38
CA TRP A 49 -11.08 -15.50 -5.39
C TRP A 49 -11.49 -16.96 -5.16
N PHE A 50 -11.53 -17.43 -3.91
CA PHE A 50 -11.90 -18.81 -3.59
C PHE A 50 -13.39 -18.90 -3.25
N CYS A 51 -14.22 -18.79 -4.29
CA CYS A 51 -15.67 -18.93 -4.20
C CYS A 51 -16.19 -19.93 -5.25
N GLU A 52 -17.47 -20.31 -5.18
CA GLU A 52 -18.10 -21.21 -6.17
C GLU A 52 -17.92 -20.73 -7.61
N GLY A 53 -17.89 -19.41 -7.81
CA GLY A 53 -17.67 -18.78 -9.10
C GLY A 53 -16.34 -19.18 -9.75
N LEU A 54 -15.30 -19.47 -8.97
CA LEU A 54 -13.95 -19.82 -9.45
C LEU A 54 -13.95 -21.00 -10.43
N LEU A 55 -14.85 -21.95 -10.24
CA LEU A 55 -14.95 -23.16 -11.07
C LEU A 55 -15.79 -22.94 -12.34
N SER A 56 -16.39 -21.76 -12.52
CA SER A 56 -17.13 -21.40 -13.73
C SER A 56 -16.18 -21.07 -14.87
N ASN A 57 -16.53 -21.52 -16.09
CA ASN A 57 -15.83 -21.14 -17.33
C ASN A 57 -15.92 -19.63 -17.63
N SER A 58 -16.85 -18.91 -16.99
CA SER A 58 -17.01 -17.45 -17.12
C SER A 58 -16.20 -16.66 -16.10
N PHE A 59 -15.50 -17.31 -15.18
CA PHE A 59 -14.73 -16.62 -14.14
C PHE A 59 -13.47 -15.98 -14.70
N GLU A 60 -13.26 -14.73 -14.31
CA GLU A 60 -12.12 -13.90 -14.65
C GLU A 60 -11.65 -13.20 -13.37
N PHE A 61 -10.36 -13.27 -13.06
CA PHE A 61 -9.76 -12.50 -11.96
C PHE A 61 -9.78 -11.00 -12.28
N TYR A 62 -9.54 -10.69 -13.54
CA TYR A 62 -9.66 -9.39 -14.15
C TYR A 62 -9.96 -9.59 -15.64
N LYS A 63 -10.41 -8.55 -16.34
CA LYS A 63 -10.75 -8.64 -17.77
C LYS A 63 -9.59 -9.25 -18.57
N GLY A 64 -9.81 -10.43 -19.14
CA GLY A 64 -8.78 -11.17 -19.90
C GLY A 64 -7.90 -12.12 -19.09
N TYR A 65 -8.03 -12.15 -17.76
CA TYR A 65 -7.31 -13.04 -16.84
C TYR A 65 -8.25 -14.15 -16.36
N LYS A 66 -8.55 -15.10 -17.25
CA LYS A 66 -9.34 -16.31 -17.00
C LYS A 66 -8.54 -17.40 -16.30
N VAL A 67 -9.27 -18.36 -15.73
CA VAL A 67 -8.72 -19.67 -15.34
C VAL A 67 -8.62 -20.55 -16.61
N PRO A 68 -7.43 -21.04 -16.99
CA PRO A 68 -7.27 -21.86 -18.19
C PRO A 68 -7.96 -23.23 -18.03
N ASN A 69 -8.84 -23.58 -18.96
CA ASN A 69 -9.49 -24.90 -18.98
C ASN A 69 -8.66 -25.92 -19.76
N THR A 70 -7.45 -26.19 -19.25
CA THR A 70 -6.52 -27.19 -19.80
C THR A 70 -6.13 -28.18 -18.71
N LYS A 71 -5.89 -29.42 -19.11
CA LYS A 71 -5.34 -30.47 -18.23
C LYS A 71 -3.85 -30.71 -18.48
N SER A 72 -3.29 -30.10 -19.52
CA SER A 72 -1.89 -30.25 -19.88
C SER A 72 -1.06 -29.11 -19.29
N LEU A 73 0.13 -29.45 -18.78
CA LEU A 73 1.10 -28.46 -18.31
C LEU A 73 1.44 -27.45 -19.41
N GLN A 74 1.66 -27.93 -20.64
CA GLN A 74 1.99 -27.08 -21.77
C GLN A 74 0.89 -26.05 -22.04
N GLY A 75 -0.38 -26.43 -21.98
CA GLY A 75 -1.48 -25.48 -22.16
C GLY A 75 -1.52 -24.39 -21.10
N PHE A 76 -1.12 -24.68 -19.85
CA PHE A 76 -1.00 -23.64 -18.82
C PHE A 76 0.14 -22.66 -19.14
N VAL A 77 1.28 -23.19 -19.59
CA VAL A 77 2.45 -22.38 -19.98
C VAL A 77 2.13 -21.49 -21.18
N ASP A 78 1.50 -22.05 -22.20
CA ASP A 78 1.11 -21.30 -23.41
C ASP A 78 0.11 -20.17 -23.07
N TYR A 79 -0.83 -20.43 -22.17
CA TYR A 79 -1.75 -19.40 -21.70
C TYR A 79 -1.03 -18.29 -20.93
N ILE A 80 -0.14 -18.63 -20.00
CA ILE A 80 0.66 -17.64 -19.26
C ILE A 80 1.48 -16.78 -20.22
N ASN A 81 2.08 -17.39 -21.24
CA ASN A 81 2.85 -16.69 -22.27
C ASN A 81 1.98 -15.81 -23.19
N SER A 82 0.67 -16.07 -23.26
CA SER A 82 -0.27 -15.26 -24.05
C SER A 82 -0.74 -14.01 -23.31
N LEU A 83 -0.50 -13.91 -22.00
CA LEU A 83 -0.87 -12.74 -21.20
C LEU A 83 0.02 -11.53 -21.52
N PRO A 84 -0.47 -10.30 -21.26
CA PRO A 84 0.34 -9.09 -21.44
C PRO A 84 1.64 -9.15 -20.65
N ALA A 85 2.73 -8.62 -21.22
CA ALA A 85 4.01 -8.50 -20.51
C ALA A 85 3.99 -7.43 -19.39
N TYR A 86 3.01 -6.53 -19.42
CA TYR A 86 2.82 -5.46 -18.46
C TYR A 86 1.38 -5.49 -17.94
N ASP A 87 1.23 -5.61 -16.62
CA ASP A 87 -0.05 -5.61 -15.94
C ASP A 87 -0.44 -4.20 -15.49
N THR A 88 -1.68 -3.80 -15.73
CA THR A 88 -2.23 -2.53 -15.23
C THR A 88 -2.57 -2.64 -13.74
N PRO A 89 -2.51 -1.55 -12.94
CA PRO A 89 -2.82 -1.59 -11.50
C PRO A 89 -4.17 -2.24 -11.15
N GLU A 90 -5.16 -2.10 -12.03
CA GLU A 90 -6.50 -2.63 -11.89
C GLU A 90 -6.54 -4.17 -11.82
N VAL A 91 -5.56 -4.85 -12.44
CA VAL A 91 -5.41 -6.31 -12.35
C VAL A 91 -5.22 -6.75 -10.89
N PHE A 92 -4.60 -5.89 -10.08
CA PHE A 92 -4.35 -6.11 -8.66
C PHE A 92 -5.43 -5.50 -7.76
N GLY A 93 -6.52 -4.98 -8.33
CA GLY A 93 -7.58 -4.28 -7.59
C GLY A 93 -7.22 -2.85 -7.17
N LEU A 94 -6.18 -2.25 -7.77
CA LEU A 94 -5.77 -0.87 -7.50
C LEU A 94 -6.37 0.10 -8.51
N HIS A 95 -6.43 1.38 -8.13
CA HIS A 95 -6.83 2.45 -9.03
C HIS A 95 -5.69 2.81 -10.00
N SER A 96 -6.00 3.21 -11.24
CA SER A 96 -5.03 3.61 -12.28
C SER A 96 -3.95 4.59 -11.80
N ASN A 97 -4.32 5.55 -10.94
CA ASN A 97 -3.39 6.50 -10.29
C ASN A 97 -2.22 5.85 -9.52
N ALA A 98 -2.30 4.57 -9.16
CA ALA A 98 -1.18 3.86 -8.54
C ALA A 98 0.04 3.81 -9.49
N ASP A 99 -0.20 3.71 -10.80
CA ASP A 99 0.87 3.76 -11.82
C ASP A 99 1.54 5.14 -11.84
N ILE A 100 0.76 6.23 -11.76
CA ILE A 100 1.30 7.60 -11.68
C ILE A 100 2.21 7.74 -10.45
N THR A 101 1.76 7.23 -9.31
CA THR A 101 2.53 7.30 -8.06
C THR A 101 3.82 6.48 -8.16
N TYR A 102 3.74 5.28 -8.75
CA TYR A 102 4.90 4.45 -9.02
C TYR A 102 5.92 5.16 -9.93
N GLN A 103 5.47 5.73 -11.05
CA GLN A 103 6.33 6.45 -11.98
C GLN A 103 7.00 7.67 -11.35
N ILE A 104 6.27 8.45 -10.53
CA ILE A 104 6.83 9.58 -9.79
C ILE A 104 7.93 9.12 -8.82
N ASN A 105 7.69 8.04 -8.07
CA ASN A 105 8.66 7.52 -7.11
C ASN A 105 9.90 6.96 -7.80
N SER A 106 9.73 6.25 -8.91
CA SER A 106 10.83 5.75 -9.74
C SER A 106 11.67 6.89 -10.33
N ALA A 107 11.02 7.93 -10.87
CA ALA A 107 11.71 9.11 -11.39
C ALA A 107 12.50 9.85 -10.29
N LYS A 108 11.91 10.02 -9.09
CA LYS A 108 12.60 10.58 -7.93
C LYS A 108 13.82 9.75 -7.55
N GLY A 109 13.69 8.42 -7.46
CA GLY A 109 14.81 7.54 -7.14
C GLY A 109 15.96 7.65 -8.16
N ILE A 110 15.64 7.78 -9.45
CA ILE A 110 16.64 8.02 -10.50
C ILE A 110 17.34 9.36 -10.29
N LEU A 111 16.59 10.44 -10.06
CA LEU A 111 17.16 11.78 -9.85
C LEU A 111 18.03 11.83 -8.58
N ASP A 112 17.57 11.23 -7.49
CA ASP A 112 18.32 11.13 -6.24
C ASP A 112 19.63 10.36 -6.44
N THR A 113 19.59 9.28 -7.22
CA THR A 113 20.78 8.51 -7.60
C THR A 113 21.75 9.38 -8.41
N ILE A 114 21.27 10.12 -9.40
CA ILE A 114 22.11 11.03 -10.21
C ILE A 114 22.77 12.09 -9.32
N LEU A 115 22.00 12.74 -8.43
CA LEU A 115 22.53 13.73 -7.48
C LEU A 115 23.57 13.11 -6.53
N SER A 116 23.38 11.87 -6.12
CA SER A 116 24.32 11.18 -5.21
C SER A 116 25.68 10.88 -5.87
N VAL A 117 25.70 10.65 -7.19
CA VAL A 117 26.92 10.35 -7.95
C VAL A 117 27.62 11.64 -8.42
N GLN A 118 26.92 12.78 -8.39
CA GLN A 118 27.49 14.06 -8.82
C GLN A 118 28.69 14.46 -7.94
N PRO A 119 29.84 14.83 -8.53
CA PRO A 119 31.00 15.27 -7.76
C PRO A 119 30.69 16.55 -6.99
N LYS A 120 30.75 16.47 -5.66
CA LYS A 120 30.40 17.57 -4.74
C LYS A 120 31.34 18.77 -4.83
N GLU A 121 32.49 18.62 -5.48
CA GLU A 121 33.53 19.66 -5.62
C GLU A 121 33.55 20.35 -6.99
N GLY A 122 32.59 20.05 -7.88
CA GLY A 122 32.57 20.53 -9.27
C GLY A 122 31.71 21.76 -9.56
N GLY A 123 31.29 22.54 -8.55
CA GLY A 123 30.39 23.68 -8.72
C GLY A 123 30.92 24.96 -8.09
N GLY A 124 31.90 25.61 -8.72
CA GLY A 124 32.26 26.99 -8.39
C GLY A 124 31.25 27.97 -8.98
N GLY A 125 30.63 28.82 -8.14
CA GLY A 125 30.00 30.06 -8.58
C GLY A 125 28.71 30.50 -7.88
N GLY A 126 28.83 31.37 -6.87
CA GLY A 126 27.98 32.57 -6.74
C GLY A 126 26.51 32.46 -6.30
N GLY A 127 26.06 31.35 -5.72
CA GLY A 127 24.74 31.26 -5.07
C GLY A 127 24.83 31.40 -3.55
N GLU A 128 23.71 31.74 -2.89
CA GLU A 128 23.61 31.64 -1.43
C GLU A 128 24.02 30.23 -0.97
N THR A 129 24.84 30.17 0.07
CA THR A 129 25.28 28.88 0.60
C THR A 129 24.07 28.11 1.15
N ARG A 130 24.15 26.78 1.12
CA ARG A 130 23.12 25.92 1.72
C ARG A 130 22.85 26.32 3.18
N GLU A 131 23.91 26.72 3.88
CA GLU A 131 23.87 27.21 5.25
C GLU A 131 23.08 28.52 5.36
N SER A 132 23.28 29.49 4.45
CA SER A 132 22.51 30.76 4.41
C SER A 132 21.01 30.51 4.29
N ILE A 133 20.62 29.61 3.37
CA ILE A 133 19.21 29.25 3.14
C ILE A 133 18.60 28.59 4.38
N VAL A 134 19.34 27.70 5.04
CA VAL A 134 18.89 27.04 6.27
C VAL A 134 18.72 28.05 7.41
N TYR A 135 19.65 29.00 7.56
CA TYR A 135 19.54 30.06 8.57
C TYR A 135 18.34 30.97 8.32
N GLN A 136 18.10 31.36 7.06
CA GLN A 136 16.96 32.19 6.70
C GLN A 136 15.63 31.49 6.98
N LEU A 137 15.52 30.20 6.65
CA LEU A 137 14.33 29.41 6.95
C LEU A 137 14.11 29.26 8.46
N ALA A 138 15.18 29.02 9.22
CA ALA A 138 15.11 28.91 10.68
C ALA A 138 14.64 30.23 11.33
N ASP A 139 15.13 31.38 10.85
CA ASP A 139 14.71 32.70 11.34
C ASP A 139 13.24 33.00 10.98
N ASP A 140 12.79 32.63 9.78
CA ASP A 140 11.38 32.78 9.38
C ASP A 140 10.45 31.89 10.23
N MET A 141 10.85 30.64 10.51
CA MET A 141 10.11 29.77 11.44
C MET A 141 10.07 30.34 12.85
N LEU A 142 11.18 30.90 13.35
CA LEU A 142 11.24 31.53 14.67
C LEU A 142 10.32 32.74 14.79
N ARG A 143 10.24 33.58 13.74
CA ARG A 143 9.34 34.75 13.71
C ARG A 143 7.87 34.40 13.66
N LYS A 144 7.53 33.25 13.09
CA LYS A 144 6.15 32.74 13.00
C LYS A 144 5.68 32.04 14.27
N LEU A 145 6.60 31.73 15.20
CA LEU A 145 6.22 31.16 16.49
C LEU A 145 5.48 32.22 17.33
N PRO A 146 4.43 31.81 18.07
CA PRO A 146 3.80 32.69 19.04
C PRO A 146 4.79 33.08 20.15
N PRO A 147 4.51 34.16 20.91
CA PRO A 147 5.33 34.58 22.04
C PRO A 147 5.56 33.42 23.02
N GLN A 148 6.73 33.43 23.66
CA GLN A 148 7.09 32.41 24.64
C GLN A 148 6.03 32.31 25.74
N TYR A 149 5.61 31.08 26.05
CA TYR A 149 4.61 30.82 27.09
C TYR A 149 5.02 31.45 28.42
N ASN A 150 4.24 32.43 28.88
CA ASN A 150 4.41 33.07 30.17
C ASN A 150 3.36 32.53 31.17
N ALA A 151 3.80 31.66 32.06
CA ALA A 151 2.92 31.01 33.04
C ALA A 151 2.18 32.00 33.97
N TYR A 152 2.77 33.16 34.25
CA TYR A 152 2.15 34.18 35.09
C TYR A 152 1.03 34.91 34.34
N GLU A 153 1.30 35.33 33.12
CA GLU A 153 0.33 36.02 32.25
C GLU A 153 -0.85 35.09 31.89
N VAL A 154 -0.56 33.84 31.56
CA VAL A 154 -1.61 32.83 31.27
C VAL A 154 -2.45 32.56 32.52
N ARG A 155 -1.83 32.44 33.70
CA ARG A 155 -2.57 32.24 34.96
C ARG A 155 -3.42 33.45 35.32
N GLU A 156 -2.92 34.66 35.12
CA GLU A 156 -3.67 35.89 35.37
C GLU A 156 -4.83 36.07 34.38
N ASN A 157 -4.61 35.79 33.09
CA ASN A 157 -5.65 35.81 32.06
C ASN A 157 -6.73 34.74 32.33
N LEU A 158 -6.35 33.53 32.76
CA LEU A 158 -7.30 32.48 33.17
C LEU A 158 -8.12 32.87 34.41
N LEU A 159 -7.51 33.56 35.38
CA LEU A 159 -8.22 34.10 36.54
C LEU A 159 -9.18 35.24 36.16
N ARG A 160 -8.78 36.12 35.23
CA ARG A 160 -9.62 37.21 34.69
C ARG A 160 -10.77 36.69 33.83
N MET A 161 -10.56 35.61 33.07
CA MET A 161 -11.61 34.95 32.27
C MET A 161 -12.63 34.19 33.14
N GLY A 162 -12.32 33.94 34.41
CA GLY A 162 -13.22 33.27 35.36
C GLY A 162 -13.28 31.76 35.13
N ILE A 163 -13.34 30.98 36.21
CA ILE A 163 -13.24 29.50 36.21
C ILE A 163 -14.47 28.83 35.52
N LEU A 164 -15.46 29.61 35.08
CA LEU A 164 -16.79 29.13 34.65
C LEU A 164 -17.28 29.69 33.29
N LEU A 165 -16.47 30.43 32.53
CA LEU A 165 -16.87 30.89 31.19
C LEU A 165 -16.18 30.04 30.11
N PRO A 166 -16.91 29.52 29.10
CA PRO A 166 -16.33 28.73 28.03
C PRO A 166 -15.40 29.58 27.15
N MET A 167 -14.25 29.01 26.76
CA MET A 167 -13.31 29.60 25.79
C MET A 167 -13.94 29.60 24.40
N ASN A 168 -14.71 30.63 24.06
CA ASN A 168 -15.10 30.97 22.70
C ASN A 168 -14.63 32.38 22.36
#